data_AF-A0AAJ3EDW4-F1
#
_entry.id   AF-A0AAJ3EDW4-F1
#
_cell.length_a   1.000
_cell.length_b   1.000
_cell.length_c   1.000
_cell.angle_alpha   90.00
_cell.angle_beta   90.00
_cell.angle_gamma   90.00
#
_symmetry.space_group_name_H-M   'P 1'
#
loop_
_entity.id
_entity.type
_entity.pdbx_description
1 polymer ?
#
loop_
_entity_poly.entity_id
_entity_poly.type
_entity_poly.pdbx_seq_one_letter_code
_entity_poly.pdbx_strand_id
1 'polypeptide(L)' 'MPLTKPNQQLRRDLKAIASNLEESCIDLGKLAEKLSDADAIALMGLVGTLYEEADRLVGYADEVKAGRISRASKQNK' A
#
# COMPACT_ATOMS: atom_id res chain seq x y z
N MET A 1 -22.70 -1.78 -9.55
CA MET A 1 -22.34 -1.11 -10.81
C MET A 1 -20.95 -1.58 -11.23
N PRO A 2 -20.72 -1.97 -12.50
CA PRO A 2 -19.38 -2.33 -12.95
C PRO A 2 -18.47 -1.10 -12.90
N LEU A 3 -17.30 -1.24 -12.28
CA LEU A 3 -16.27 -0.20 -12.25
C LEU A 3 -15.86 0.15 -13.68
N THR A 4 -15.70 1.44 -13.99
CA THR A 4 -15.10 1.87 -15.25
C THR A 4 -13.68 1.32 -15.36
N LYS A 5 -13.19 1.07 -16.59
CA LYS A 5 -11.81 0.60 -16.84
C LYS A 5 -10.72 1.35 -16.02
N PRO A 6 -10.73 2.70 -15.91
CA PRO A 6 -9.74 3.42 -15.09
C PRO A 6 -9.88 3.16 -13.59
N ASN A 7 -11.10 2.92 -13.08
CA ASN A 7 -11.31 2.56 -11.67
C ASN A 7 -10.87 1.12 -11.38
N GLN A 8 -11.03 0.20 -12.34
CA GLN A 8 -10.49 -1.17 -12.22
C GLN A 8 -8.96 -1.16 -12.16
N GLN A 9 -8.32 -0.36 -13.02
CA GLN A 9 -6.88 -0.20 -13.02
C GLN A 9 -6.39 0.45 -11.72
N LEU A 10 -7.03 1.55 -11.27
CA LEU A 10 -6.70 2.19 -10.00
C LEU A 10 -6.80 1.21 -8.82
N ARG A 11 -7.86 0.41 -8.76
CA ARG A 11 -7.98 -0.62 -7.71
C ARG A 11 -6.83 -1.62 -7.76
N ARG A 12 -6.46 -2.08 -8.96
CA ARG A 12 -5.37 -3.03 -9.14
C ARG A 12 -4.02 -2.43 -8.74
N ASP A 13 -3.77 -1.19 -9.13
CA ASP A 13 -2.54 -0.47 -8.80
C ASP A 13 -2.42 -0.27 -7.29
N LEU A 14 -3.49 0.14 -6.61
CA LEU A 14 -3.52 0.30 -5.15
C LEU A 14 -3.20 -1.02 -4.42
N LYS A 15 -3.80 -2.14 -4.86
CA LYS A 15 -3.50 -3.46 -4.29
C LYS A 15 -2.07 -3.91 -4.59
N ALA A 16 -1.56 -3.65 -5.79
CA ALA A 16 -0.20 -4.00 -6.15
C ALA A 16 0.83 -3.21 -5.31
N ILE A 17 0.59 -1.92 -5.08
CA ILE A 17 1.45 -1.09 -4.23
C ILE A 17 1.38 -1.60 -2.78
N ALA A 18 0.19 -1.91 -2.25
CA ALA A 18 0.05 -2.47 -0.91
C ALA A 18 0.85 -3.77 -0.74
N SER A 19 0.72 -4.72 -1.67
CA SER A 19 1.48 -5.99 -1.62
C SER A 19 2.99 -5.77 -1.74
N ASN A 20 3.44 -4.85 -2.59
CA ASN A 20 4.87 -4.52 -2.68
C ASN A 20 5.38 -3.88 -1.37
N LEU A 21 4.55 -3.09 -0.69
CA LEU A 21 4.87 -2.49 0.59
C LEU A 21 5.00 -3.55 1.69
N GLU A 22 4.08 -4.52 1.73
CA GLU A 22 4.13 -5.67 2.64
C GLU A 22 5.39 -6.53 2.42
N GLU A 23 5.75 -6.80 1.16
CA GLU A 23 6.98 -7.53 0.82
C GLU A 23 8.22 -6.75 1.27
N SER A 24 8.23 -5.44 1.04
CA SER A 24 9.30 -4.55 1.52
C SER A 24 9.40 -4.55 3.05
N CYS A 25 8.28 -4.58 3.77
CA CYS A 25 8.25 -4.69 5.23
C CYS A 25 8.89 -5.98 5.73
N ILE A 26 8.57 -7.10 5.08
CA ILE A 26 9.14 -8.42 5.42
C ILE A 26 10.65 -8.40 5.24
N ASP A 27 11.15 -7.84 4.14
CA ASP A 27 12.58 -7.76 3.88
C ASP A 27 13.30 -6.79 4.82
N LEU A 28 12.67 -5.67 5.19
CA LEU A 28 13.18 -4.77 6.22
C LEU A 28 13.20 -5.46 7.60
N GLY A 29 12.22 -6.30 7.92
CA GLY A 29 12.23 -7.12 9.14
C GLY A 29 13.42 -8.08 9.19
N LYS A 30 13.72 -8.78 8.09
CA LYS A 30 14.91 -9.66 7.98
C LYS A 30 16.23 -8.88 8.08
N LEU A 31 16.25 -7.62 7.64
CA LEU A 31 17.40 -6.73 7.82
C LEU A 31 17.53 -6.28 9.28
N ALA A 32 16.41 -6.03 9.96
CA ALA A 32 16.37 -5.69 11.39
C ALA A 32 16.99 -6.79 12.26
N GLU A 33 16.76 -8.06 11.93
CA GLU A 33 17.38 -9.20 12.62
C GLU A 33 18.91 -9.23 12.56
N LYS A 34 19.52 -8.52 11.59
CA LYS A 34 20.98 -8.43 11.42
C LYS A 34 21.59 -7.16 12.03
N LEU A 35 20.76 -6.27 12.57
CA LEU A 35 21.15 -4.97 13.12
C LEU A 35 21.32 -5.04 14.64
N SER A 36 21.93 -4.00 15.22
CA SER A 36 22.02 -3.85 16.68
C SER A 36 20.63 -3.54 17.28
N ASP A 37 20.40 -3.86 18.55
CA ASP A 37 19.08 -3.75 19.20
C ASP A 37 18.39 -2.38 19.02
N ALA A 38 19.16 -1.27 19.10
CA ALA A 38 18.62 0.07 18.90
C ALA A 38 18.13 0.33 17.46
N ASP A 39 18.91 -0.12 16.47
CA ASP A 39 18.57 0.01 15.05
C ASP A 39 17.44 -0.93 14.65
N ALA A 40 17.38 -2.14 15.25
CA ALA A 40 16.30 -3.08 15.07
C ALA A 40 14.95 -2.52 15.58
N ILE A 41 14.96 -1.86 16.74
CA ILE A 41 13.76 -1.19 17.29
C ILE A 41 13.30 -0.05 16.37
N ALA A 42 14.21 0.79 15.90
CA ALA A 42 13.89 1.88 14.97
C ALA A 42 13.32 1.34 13.65
N LEU A 43 13.91 0.27 13.12
CA LEU A 43 13.48 -0.37 11.88
C LEU A 43 12.12 -1.06 12.03
N MET A 44 11.86 -1.72 13.15
CA MET A 44 10.53 -2.30 13.43
C MET A 44 9.45 -1.21 13.55
N GLY A 45 9.76 -0.04 14.10
CA GLY A 45 8.83 1.11 14.11
C GLY A 45 8.49 1.59 12.70
N LEU A 46 9.50 1.67 11.82
CA LEU A 46 9.29 2.01 10.41
C LEU A 46 8.42 0.97 9.69
N VAL A 47 8.70 -0.32 9.92
CA VAL A 47 7.91 -1.43 9.38
C VAL A 47 6.45 -1.37 9.84
N GLY A 48 6.20 -1.06 11.11
CA GLY A 48 4.84 -0.85 11.62
C GLY A 48 4.09 0.25 10.86
N THR A 49 4.76 1.38 10.61
CA THR A 49 4.17 2.50 9.86
C THR A 49 3.85 2.10 8.41
N LEU A 50 4.73 1.32 7.78
CA LEU A 50 4.52 0.83 6.42
C LEU A 50 3.34 -0.16 6.35
N TYR A 51 3.15 -1.03 7.34
CA TYR A 51 1.96 -1.89 7.39
C TYR A 51 0.66 -1.07 7.51
N GLU A 52 0.63 -0.02 8.33
CA GLU A 52 -0.53 0.88 8.43
C GLU A 52 -0.84 1.57 7.08
N GLU A 53 0.20 2.01 6.36
CA GLU A 53 0.03 2.61 5.04
C GLU A 53 -0.41 1.59 3.98
N ALA A 54 0.05 0.34 4.06
CA ALA A 54 -0.43 -0.75 3.21
C ALA A 54 -1.93 -1.03 3.44
N ASP A 55 -2.36 -1.11 4.71
CA ASP A 55 -3.77 -1.27 5.07
C ASP A 55 -4.64 -0.12 4.56
N ARG A 56 -4.14 1.13 4.64
CA ARG A 56 -4.83 2.29 4.07
C ARG A 56 -4.99 2.18 2.55
N LEU A 57 -3.96 1.71 1.83
CA LEU A 57 -4.03 1.48 0.38
C LEU A 57 -5.04 0.40 0.02
N VAL A 58 -5.12 -0.67 0.81
CA VAL A 58 -6.17 -1.71 0.66
C VAL A 58 -7.55 -1.12 0.89
N GLY A 59 -7.70 -0.29 1.93
CA GLY A 59 -8.93 0.46 2.21
C GLY A 59 -9.36 1.31 1.01
N TYR A 60 -8.45 2.10 0.44
CA TYR A 60 -8.74 2.89 -0.76
C TYR A 60 -9.12 2.01 -1.97
N ALA A 61 -8.49 0.85 -2.14
CA ALA A 61 -8.85 -0.08 -3.21
C ALA A 61 -10.30 -0.58 -3.05
N ASP A 62 -10.75 -0.83 -1.81
CA ASP A 62 -12.13 -1.22 -1.53
C ASP A 62 -13.12 -0.05 -1.68
N GLU A 63 -12.70 1.18 -1.38
CA GLU A 63 -13.50 2.38 -1.69
C GLU A 63 -13.66 2.62 -3.19
N VAL A 64 -12.60 2.38 -3.97
CA VAL A 64 -12.67 2.36 -5.44
C VAL A 64 -13.66 1.29 -5.88
N LYS A 65 -13.60 0.08 -5.29
CA LYS A 65 -14.56 -1.00 -5.59
C LYS A 65 -16.00 -0.64 -5.27
N ALA A 66 -16.22 0.06 -4.16
CA ALA A 66 -17.53 0.56 -3.75
C ALA A 66 -18.02 1.74 -4.61
N GLY A 67 -17.18 2.29 -5.50
CA GLY A 67 -17.50 3.47 -6.30
C GLY A 67 -17.45 4.78 -5.51
N ARG A 68 -16.92 4.76 -4.28
CA ARG A 68 -16.72 5.96 -3.44
C ARG A 68 -15.55 6.80 -3.93
N ILE A 69 -14.47 6.16 -4.38
CA ILE A 69 -13.35 6.79 -5.07
C ILE A 69 -13.50 6.52 -6.56
N SER A 70 -13.44 7.58 -7.37
CA SER A 70 -13.44 7.47 -8.83
C SER A 70 -12.30 8.28 -9.42
N ARG A 71 -11.54 7.66 -10.33
CA ARG A 71 -10.51 8.33 -11.11
C ARG A 71 -11.20 9.09 -12.24
N ALA A 72 -11.29 10.41 -12.11
CA ALA A 72 -11.69 11.25 -13.23
C ALA A 72 -10.66 11.07 -14.37
N SER A 73 -11.12 10.92 -15.61
CA SER A 73 -10.26 10.69 -16.78
C SER A 73 -9.35 11.87 -17.16
N LYS A 74 -9.18 12.88 -16.29
CA LYS A 74 -8.33 14.04 -16.56
C LYS A 74 -6.90 13.76 -16.13
N GLN A 75 -6.12 13.18 -17.04
CA GLN A 75 -4.83 13.80 -17.35
C GLN A 75 -5.16 14.97 -18.26
N ASN A 76 -5.30 16.16 -17.68
CA ASN A 76 -5.49 17.39 -18.45
C ASN A 76 -4.10 17.99 -18.70
N LYS A 77 -3.71 17.95 -19.99
CA LYS A 77 -2.57 18.61 -20.66
C LYS A 77 -1.16 18.16 -20.29
#